data_AF-L0K311-F1
#
_entry.id   AF-L0K311-F1
#
_cell.length_a   1.000
_cell.length_b   1.000
_cell.length_c   1.000
_cell.angle_alpha   90.00
_cell.angle_beta   90.00
_cell.angle_gamma   90.00
#
_symmetry.space_group_name_H-M   'P 1'
#
loop_
_entity.id
_entity.type
_entity.pdbx_description
1 polymer ?
#
loop_
_entity_poly.entity_id
_entity_poly.type
_entity_poly.pdbx_seq_one_letter_code
_entity_poly.pdbx_strand_id
1 'polypeptide(L)'
;MTARSDSSALLLLAGSLLAVALVYGVLVPSDVLGGDGSQAVLYVVVGWVPFTLVFYALGRGFSSPEALPSMRSADAGLALVLVLLLLSLGLEAWGISPEQLPEAYVLQAIGIFVGLALFGWGIGRRSRAIGQRADS
;
A
#
# COMPACT_ATOMS: atom_id res chain seq x y z
N MET A 1 22.16 13.70 16.70
CA MET A 1 20.86 14.07 16.08
C MET A 1 20.04 12.86 15.58
N THR A 2 20.42 11.62 15.94
CA THR A 2 19.80 10.37 15.47
C THR A 2 18.39 10.07 16.02
N ALA A 3 18.05 10.53 17.22
CA ALA A 3 16.76 10.20 17.86
C ALA A 3 15.51 10.83 17.17
N ARG A 4 15.68 11.92 16.42
CA ARG A 4 14.55 12.68 15.86
C ARG A 4 14.01 12.07 14.55
N SER A 5 14.87 11.43 13.76
CA SER A 5 14.46 10.76 12.51
C SER A 5 13.71 9.46 12.80
N ASP A 6 14.12 8.70 13.82
CA ASP A 6 13.44 7.47 14.24
C ASP A 6 12.05 7.74 14.83
N SER A 7 11.90 8.81 15.61
CA SER A 7 10.61 9.16 16.23
C SER A 7 9.53 9.49 15.19
N SER A 8 9.88 10.20 14.11
CA SER A 8 8.90 10.54 13.05
C SER A 8 8.50 9.33 12.21
N ALA A 9 9.43 8.40 11.93
CA ALA A 9 9.12 7.15 11.25
C ALA A 9 8.20 6.25 12.10
N LEU A 10 8.43 6.18 13.41
CA LEU A 10 7.59 5.43 14.34
C LEU A 10 6.19 6.03 14.47
N LEU A 11 6.07 7.36 14.55
CA LEU A 11 4.76 8.03 14.57
C LEU A 11 3.97 7.79 13.29
N LEU A 12 4.64 7.87 12.13
CA LEU A 12 4.02 7.57 10.85
C LEU A 12 3.59 6.09 10.76
N LEU A 13 4.42 5.16 11.23
CA LEU A 13 4.09 3.74 11.28
C LEU A 13 2.88 3.48 12.19
N ALA A 14 2.88 4.03 13.40
CA ALA A 14 1.78 3.86 14.34
C ALA A 14 0.46 4.46 13.80
N GLY A 15 0.52 5.68 13.25
CA GLY A 15 -0.65 6.33 12.66
C GLY A 15 -1.19 5.59 11.43
N SER A 16 -0.31 5.10 10.55
CA SER A 16 -0.71 4.33 9.37
C SER A 16 -1.26 2.95 9.74
N LEU A 17 -0.68 2.24 10.71
CA LEU A 17 -1.22 0.98 11.24
C LEU A 17 -2.60 1.17 11.87
N LEU A 18 -2.79 2.23 12.66
CA LEU A 18 -4.08 2.55 13.25
C LEU A 18 -5.13 2.83 12.17
N ALA A 19 -4.77 3.60 11.14
CA ALA A 19 -5.65 3.88 10.01
C ALA A 19 -5.99 2.61 9.21
N VAL A 20 -5.02 1.73 8.96
CA VAL A 20 -5.25 0.41 8.31
C VAL A 20 -6.20 -0.43 9.15
N ALA A 21 -5.98 -0.53 10.46
CA ALA A 21 -6.82 -1.29 11.37
C ALA A 21 -8.25 -0.75 11.43
N LEU A 22 -8.40 0.58 11.43
CA LEU A 22 -9.72 1.22 11.38
C LEU A 22 -10.42 0.94 10.04
N VAL A 23 -9.73 1.14 8.92
CA VAL A 23 -10.34 0.96 7.59
C VAL A 23 -10.72 -0.51 7.36
N TYR A 24 -9.78 -1.44 7.47
CA TYR A 24 -10.03 -2.84 7.10
C TYR A 24 -10.63 -3.68 8.22
N GLY A 25 -10.48 -3.25 9.49
CA GLY A 25 -11.05 -3.95 10.64
C GLY A 25 -12.41 -3.43 11.09
N VAL A 26 -12.76 -2.18 10.78
CA VAL A 26 -14.02 -1.55 11.22
C VAL A 26 -14.85 -1.07 10.04
N LEU A 27 -14.34 -0.14 9.24
CA LEU A 27 -15.16 0.57 8.23
C LEU A 27 -15.57 -0.32 7.05
N VAL A 28 -14.65 -1.12 6.52
CA VAL A 28 -14.96 -2.05 5.42
C VAL A 28 -15.95 -3.12 5.89
N PRO A 29 -15.72 -3.84 7.01
CA PRO A 29 -16.69 -4.81 7.50
C PRO A 29 -18.05 -4.21 7.86
N SER A 30 -18.10 -3.01 8.47
CA SER A 30 -19.36 -2.39 8.86
C SER A 30 -20.27 -2.14 7.66
N ASP A 31 -19.70 -1.67 6.57
CA ASP A 31 -20.49 -1.24 5.41
C ASP A 31 -20.82 -2.42 4.50
N VAL A 32 -19.94 -3.42 4.41
CA VAL A 32 -20.27 -4.72 3.78
C VAL A 32 -21.44 -5.39 4.50
N LEU A 33 -21.40 -5.46 5.83
CA LEU A 33 -22.47 -6.07 6.63
C LEU A 33 -23.74 -5.21 6.65
N GLY A 34 -23.60 -3.89 6.53
CA GLY A 34 -24.70 -2.94 6.42
C GLY A 34 -25.37 -2.89 5.05
N GLY A 35 -24.84 -3.59 4.05
CA GLY A 35 -25.38 -3.63 2.68
C GLY A 35 -24.99 -2.43 1.81
N ASP A 36 -24.10 -1.56 2.26
CA ASP A 36 -23.58 -0.43 1.47
C ASP A 36 -22.24 -0.81 0.82
N GLY A 37 -22.33 -1.67 -0.20
CA GLY A 37 -21.16 -2.13 -0.95
C GLY A 37 -20.39 -1.00 -1.64
N SER A 38 -21.09 0.05 -2.09
CA SER A 38 -20.45 1.22 -2.72
C SER A 38 -19.53 1.95 -1.76
N GLN A 39 -19.99 2.19 -0.53
CA GLN A 39 -19.20 2.86 0.49
C GLN A 39 -18.04 1.99 0.96
N ALA A 40 -18.24 0.67 1.09
CA ALA A 40 -17.17 -0.26 1.40
C ALA A 40 -16.03 -0.23 0.36
N VAL A 41 -16.36 -0.17 -0.94
CA VAL A 41 -15.36 -0.04 -2.01
C VAL A 41 -14.57 1.26 -1.88
N LEU A 42 -15.24 2.38 -1.58
CA LEU A 42 -14.55 3.65 -1.34
C LEU A 42 -13.56 3.54 -0.17
N TYR A 43 -13.94 2.89 0.93
CA TYR A 43 -13.02 2.66 2.05
C TYR A 43 -11.85 1.76 1.68
N VAL A 44 -12.04 0.73 0.87
CA VAL A 44 -10.93 -0.10 0.38
C VAL A 44 -9.91 0.74 -0.37
N VAL A 45 -10.36 1.59 -1.30
CA VAL A 45 -9.50 2.47 -2.10
C VAL A 45 -8.80 3.51 -1.22
N VAL A 46 -9.53 4.15 -0.30
CA VAL A 46 -8.93 5.10 0.66
C VAL A 46 -7.90 4.39 1.54
N GLY A 47 -8.16 3.14 1.93
CA GLY A 47 -7.27 2.29 2.72
C GLY A 47 -5.93 1.96 2.06
N TRP A 48 -5.84 2.06 0.73
CA TRP A 48 -4.57 1.87 0.01
C TRP A 48 -3.51 2.88 0.43
N VAL A 49 -3.91 4.11 0.78
CA VAL A 49 -2.98 5.16 1.22
C VAL A 49 -2.31 4.80 2.54
N PRO A 50 -3.03 4.59 3.67
CA PRO A 50 -2.39 4.22 4.93
C PRO A 50 -1.69 2.86 4.81
N PHE A 51 -2.20 1.91 4.03
CA PHE A 51 -1.50 0.65 3.77
C PHE A 51 -0.13 0.88 3.11
N THR A 52 -0.06 1.68 2.06
CA THR A 52 1.20 2.04 1.39
C THR A 52 2.15 2.77 2.35
N LEU A 53 1.60 3.64 3.21
CA LEU A 53 2.37 4.38 4.21
C LEU A 53 3.00 3.49 5.28
N VAL A 54 2.36 2.37 5.66
CA VAL A 54 2.98 1.36 6.53
C VAL A 54 4.29 0.88 5.92
N PHE A 55 4.25 0.42 4.67
CA PHE A 55 5.44 -0.10 3.99
C PHE A 55 6.48 0.98 3.70
N TYR A 56 6.05 2.21 3.42
CA TYR A 56 6.95 3.37 3.36
C TYR A 56 7.67 3.61 4.69
N ALA A 57 6.95 3.65 5.81
CA ALA A 57 7.54 3.86 7.13
C ALA A 57 8.49 2.71 7.49
N LEU A 58 8.12 1.46 7.16
CA LEU A 58 8.98 0.30 7.33
C LEU A 58 10.27 0.42 6.51
N GLY A 59 10.17 0.76 5.23
CA GLY A 59 11.33 0.96 4.36
C GLY A 59 12.22 2.11 4.83
N ARG A 60 11.63 3.17 5.38
CA ARG A 60 12.35 4.35 5.90
C ARG A 60 13.03 4.08 7.25
N GLY A 61 12.39 3.33 8.14
CA GLY A 61 12.87 3.08 9.50
C GLY A 61 13.85 1.91 9.61
N PHE A 62 13.60 0.83 8.85
CA PHE A 62 14.24 -0.48 9.10
C PHE A 62 15.12 -0.98 7.95
N SER A 63 15.27 -0.22 6.87
CA SER A 63 16.22 -0.62 5.82
C SER A 63 17.66 -0.26 6.18
N SER A 64 18.60 -1.08 5.72
CA SER A 64 20.04 -0.80 5.75
C SER A 64 20.54 -0.57 4.32
N PRO A 65 20.38 0.64 3.76
CA PRO A 65 20.90 0.93 2.43
C PRO A 65 22.40 1.24 2.50
N GLU A 66 23.23 0.39 1.89
CA GLU A 66 24.68 0.65 1.74
C GLU A 66 24.99 1.63 0.58
N ALA A 67 24.05 1.82 -0.35
CA ALA A 67 24.12 2.77 -1.48
C ALA A 67 22.74 3.37 -1.75
N LEU A 68 22.63 4.37 -2.66
CA LEU A 68 21.33 4.85 -3.15
C LEU A 68 20.53 3.65 -3.70
N PRO A 69 19.48 3.20 -3.00
CA PRO A 69 18.80 1.97 -3.39
C PRO A 69 18.05 2.21 -4.70
N SER A 70 18.06 1.20 -5.58
CA SER A 70 17.39 1.28 -6.88
C SER A 70 15.88 1.47 -6.71
N MET A 71 15.26 2.29 -7.56
CA MET A 71 13.80 2.48 -7.58
C MET A 71 13.03 1.29 -8.19
N ARG A 72 13.74 0.26 -8.68
CA ARG A 72 13.17 -0.92 -9.35
C ARG A 72 12.02 -1.58 -8.59
N SER A 73 12.12 -1.67 -7.27
CA SER A 73 11.03 -2.23 -6.45
C SER A 73 9.77 -1.36 -6.46
N ALA A 74 9.93 -0.04 -6.42
CA ALA A 74 8.81 0.88 -6.50
C ALA A 74 8.19 0.88 -7.90
N ASP A 75 9.02 0.91 -8.94
CA ASP A 75 8.56 0.88 -10.33
C ASP A 75 7.81 -0.42 -10.66
N ALA A 76 8.35 -1.57 -10.22
CA ALA A 76 7.70 -2.86 -10.38
C ALA A 76 6.39 -2.95 -9.59
N GLY A 77 6.37 -2.43 -8.36
CA GLY A 77 5.16 -2.37 -7.53
C GLY A 77 4.06 -1.54 -8.19
N LEU A 78 4.40 -0.36 -8.69
CA LEU A 78 3.44 0.52 -9.38
C LEU A 78 2.95 -0.11 -10.69
N ALA A 79 3.85 -0.70 -11.49
CA ALA A 79 3.47 -1.40 -12.71
C ALA A 79 2.49 -2.55 -12.41
N LEU A 80 2.75 -3.33 -11.35
CA LEU A 80 1.88 -4.42 -10.92
C LEU A 80 0.48 -3.91 -10.55
N VAL A 81 0.39 -2.83 -9.76
CA VAL A 81 -0.91 -2.20 -9.41
C VAL A 81 -1.67 -1.80 -10.66
N LEU A 82 -1.02 -1.09 -11.59
CA LEU A 82 -1.66 -0.59 -12.80
C LEU A 82 -2.16 -1.73 -13.70
N VAL A 83 -1.33 -2.75 -13.91
CA VAL A 83 -1.71 -3.91 -14.74
C VAL A 83 -2.90 -4.63 -14.12
N LEU A 84 -2.90 -4.89 -12.81
CA LEU A 84 -3.99 -5.62 -12.16
C LEU A 84 -5.29 -4.81 -12.08
N LEU A 85 -5.21 -3.49 -11.91
CA LEU A 85 -6.37 -2.61 -12.02
C LEU A 85 -6.95 -2.64 -13.43
N LEU A 86 -6.12 -2.55 -14.46
CA LEU A 86 -6.57 -2.63 -15.85
C LEU A 86 -7.17 -4.00 -16.18
N LEU A 87 -6.62 -5.08 -15.63
CA LEU A 87 -7.21 -6.41 -15.78
C LEU A 87 -8.57 -6.51 -15.07
N SER A 88 -8.70 -5.95 -13.86
CA SER A 88 -9.98 -5.91 -13.12
C SER A 88 -11.04 -5.14 -13.91
N LEU A 89 -10.70 -3.92 -14.36
CA LEU A 89 -11.59 -3.08 -15.17
C LEU A 89 -11.90 -3.72 -16.53
N GLY A 90 -10.94 -4.44 -17.12
CA GLY A 90 -11.14 -5.18 -18.36
C GLY A 90 -12.14 -6.33 -18.22
N LEU A 91 -12.10 -7.06 -17.10
CA LEU A 91 -13.10 -8.09 -16.78
C LEU A 91 -14.49 -7.47 -16.64
N GLU A 92 -14.62 -6.37 -15.89
CA GLU A 92 -15.89 -5.66 -15.75
C GLU A 92 -16.41 -5.14 -17.09
N ALA A 93 -15.55 -4.58 -17.93
CA ALA A 93 -15.91 -4.09 -19.26
C ALA A 93 -16.37 -5.20 -20.22
N TRP A 94 -15.95 -6.44 -19.99
CA TRP A 94 -16.44 -7.63 -20.69
C TRP A 94 -17.68 -8.26 -20.05
N GLY A 95 -18.23 -7.64 -19.01
CA GLY A 95 -19.41 -8.13 -18.29
C GLY A 95 -19.11 -9.32 -17.38
N ILE A 96 -17.84 -9.59 -17.06
CA ILE A 96 -17.44 -10.64 -16.13
C ILE A 96 -17.44 -10.06 -14.73
N SER A 97 -18.42 -10.43 -13.92
CA SER A 97 -18.55 -9.89 -12.57
C SER A 97 -17.68 -10.66 -11.54
N PRO A 98 -17.37 -10.07 -10.37
CA PRO A 98 -16.65 -10.75 -9.30
C PRO A 98 -17.32 -12.04 -8.81
N GLU A 99 -18.64 -12.15 -8.90
CA GLU A 99 -19.40 -13.35 -8.53
C GLU A 99 -19.20 -14.49 -9.53
N GLN A 100 -18.92 -14.17 -10.79
CA GLN A 100 -18.71 -15.14 -11.86
C GLN A 100 -17.29 -15.70 -11.87
N LEU A 101 -16.29 -14.88 -11.50
CA LEU A 101 -14.87 -15.28 -11.50
C LEU A 101 -14.13 -14.80 -10.25
N PRO A 102 -14.54 -15.22 -9.05
CA PRO A 102 -14.03 -14.68 -7.79
C PRO A 102 -12.52 -14.87 -7.62
N GLU A 103 -11.97 -15.98 -8.09
CA GLU A 103 -10.54 -16.28 -7.99
C GLU A 103 -9.67 -15.25 -8.71
N ALA A 104 -10.09 -14.77 -9.89
CA ALA A 104 -9.35 -13.78 -10.66
C ALA A 104 -9.34 -12.43 -9.93
N TYR A 105 -10.49 -11.99 -9.42
CA TYR A 105 -10.62 -10.74 -8.67
C TYR A 105 -9.86 -10.78 -7.34
N VAL A 106 -9.88 -11.92 -6.63
CA VAL A 106 -9.08 -12.10 -5.41
C VAL A 106 -7.58 -12.05 -5.73
N LEU A 107 -7.13 -12.72 -6.78
CA LEU A 107 -5.73 -12.69 -7.20
C LEU A 107 -5.29 -11.28 -7.59
N GLN A 108 -6.13 -10.55 -8.32
CA GLN A 108 -5.89 -9.15 -8.69
C GLN A 108 -5.81 -8.26 -7.44
N ALA A 109 -6.74 -8.40 -6.50
CA ALA A 109 -6.73 -7.65 -5.24
C ALA A 109 -5.44 -7.92 -4.44
N ILE A 110 -5.05 -9.18 -4.26
CA ILE A 110 -3.80 -9.56 -3.58
C ILE A 110 -2.61 -8.88 -4.26
N GLY A 111 -2.53 -8.97 -5.60
CA GLY A 111 -1.42 -8.37 -6.33
C GLY A 111 -1.39 -6.84 -6.27
N ILE A 112 -2.55 -6.17 -6.18
CA ILE A 112 -2.62 -4.73 -5.91
C ILE A 112 -2.00 -4.41 -4.55
N PHE A 113 -2.39 -5.12 -3.49
CA PHE A 113 -1.79 -4.91 -2.16
C PHE A 113 -0.28 -5.21 -2.15
N VAL A 114 0.17 -6.27 -2.82
CA VAL A 114 1.61 -6.56 -2.98
C VAL A 114 2.32 -5.41 -3.70
N GLY A 115 1.74 -4.90 -4.79
CA GLY A 115 2.31 -3.80 -5.56
C GLY A 115 2.41 -2.50 -4.75
N LEU A 116 1.37 -2.15 -4.00
CA LEU A 116 1.37 -1.01 -3.07
C LEU A 116 2.42 -1.15 -1.97
N ALA A 117 2.59 -2.36 -1.42
CA ALA A 117 3.61 -2.64 -0.41
C ALA A 117 5.03 -2.44 -0.98
N LEU A 118 5.29 -2.97 -2.18
CA LEU A 118 6.57 -2.79 -2.88
C LEU A 118 6.84 -1.31 -3.21
N PHE A 119 5.80 -0.60 -3.66
CA PHE A 119 5.85 0.82 -3.95
C PHE A 119 6.23 1.65 -2.72
N GLY A 120 5.48 1.49 -1.62
CA GLY A 120 5.76 2.16 -0.35
C GLY A 120 7.17 1.86 0.14
N TRP A 121 7.52 0.57 0.23
CA TRP A 121 8.85 0.13 0.68
C TRP A 121 9.99 0.73 -0.14
N GLY A 122 9.91 0.69 -1.47
CA GLY A 122 10.93 1.21 -2.37
C GLY A 122 11.18 2.71 -2.17
N ILE A 123 10.10 3.50 -2.02
CA ILE A 123 10.21 4.93 -1.71
C ILE A 123 10.80 5.16 -0.32
N GLY A 124 10.36 4.39 0.68
CA GLY A 124 10.86 4.47 2.05
C GLY A 124 12.37 4.26 2.14
N ARG A 125 12.88 3.21 1.47
CA ARG A 125 14.32 2.92 1.38
C ARG A 125 15.11 4.08 0.79
N ARG A 126 14.63 4.64 -0.32
CA ARG A 126 15.29 5.78 -0.99
C ARG A 126 15.28 7.02 -0.09
N SER A 127 14.16 7.28 0.58
CA SER A 127 14.03 8.38 1.55
C SER A 127 15.05 8.28 2.68
N ARG A 128 15.27 7.09 3.24
CA ARG A 128 16.29 6.86 4.28
C ARG A 128 17.71 7.12 3.76
N ALA A 129 18.06 6.58 2.60
CA ALA A 129 19.39 6.75 2.01
C ALA A 129 19.72 8.21 1.70
N ILE A 130 18.73 9.00 1.25
CA ILE A 130 18.91 10.45 1.04
C ILE A 130 19.12 11.16 2.38
N GLY A 131 18.33 10.84 3.41
CA GLY A 131 18.48 11.42 4.75
C GLY A 131 19.87 11.16 5.35
N GLN A 132 20.36 9.91 5.26
CA GLN A 132 21.70 9.55 5.75
C GLN A 132 22.83 10.30 5.05
N ARG A 133 22.70 10.61 3.75
CA ARG A 133 23.70 11.40 3.01
C ARG A 133 23.63 12.90 3.29
N ALA A 134 22.46 13.43 3.64
CA ALA A 134 22.33 14.84 3.99
C ALA A 134 22.96 15.14 5.36
N ASP A 135 23.05 14.14 6.23
CA ASP A 135 23.61 14.24 7.58
C ASP A 135 25.13 13.94 7.65
N SER A 136 25.76 13.57 6.53
CA SER A 136 27.20 13.23 6.40
C SER A 136 28.01 14.35 5.75
#